data_AF-X0SCT2-F1
#
_entry.id   AF-X0SCT2-F1
#
_cell.length_a   1.000
_cell.length_b   1.000
_cell.length_c   1.000
_cell.angle_alpha   90.00
_cell.angle_beta   90.00
_cell.angle_gamma   90.00
#
_symmetry.space_group_name_H-M   'P 1'
#
loop_
_entity.id
_entity.type
_entity.pdbx_description
1 polymer ?
#
loop_
_entity_poly.entity_id
_entity_poly.type
_entity_poly.pdbx_seq_one_letter_code
_entity_poly.pdbx_strand_id
1 'polypeptide(L)'
;MFLNQENLHSLPINKNKLSFIFGLFMVLLIVISVIFCQSIFLITNNTVYAEEIIIPILAYHNFTKNEGSSYDMNIVEFEKQMDYLAAHNYSVISLSELLKGLKTGQLPPKSIVITIDDGFKSTYTLAYPVLKKYNFPATLFLYTNFIEKNNSSLIWEEIREMTKNNIEIGSHTLSHCNLLKYKKNENYETYLARIRREIFLSKEILESKIGRKVKFFAYPYGAYSSTIKDLAIQAGYEGILNANSMNNTLAADSFSLNRQIIFGQSSFNSFIRILNQRPLKTSRIFPYDGIIESNQLVKIGAILEGNNYDAKTLSMKLGGAKVKFDFNPENREISFTPDSLKPLIKKSYIVNITALDKSSQYLRKTSWLITIK
;
A
#
# COMPACT_ATOMS: atom_id res chain seq x y z
N MET A 1 -17.06 -31.77 99.39
CA MET A 1 -16.48 -32.58 98.31
C MET A 1 -16.95 -32.00 96.99
N PHE A 2 -16.00 -31.56 96.16
CA PHE A 2 -16.08 -31.07 94.77
C PHE A 2 -16.76 -29.73 94.42
N LEU A 3 -15.88 -28.85 93.93
CA LEU A 3 -16.05 -27.65 93.10
C LEU A 3 -17.05 -27.87 91.96
N ASN A 4 -17.77 -26.82 91.56
CA ASN A 4 -18.47 -26.81 90.28
C ASN A 4 -18.26 -25.50 89.51
N GLN A 5 -18.10 -25.70 88.19
CA GLN A 5 -17.51 -24.85 87.17
C GLN A 5 -18.36 -23.64 86.74
N GLU A 6 -17.65 -22.72 86.10
CA GLU A 6 -18.05 -21.49 85.42
C GLU A 6 -19.31 -21.60 84.54
N ASN A 7 -20.22 -20.64 84.71
CA ASN A 7 -21.31 -20.37 83.77
C ASN A 7 -20.82 -19.43 82.66
N LEU A 8 -20.47 -19.98 81.50
CA LEU A 8 -20.48 -19.23 80.24
C LEU A 8 -21.90 -19.26 79.67
N HIS A 9 -22.62 -18.14 79.76
CA HIS A 9 -23.89 -17.94 79.06
C HIS A 9 -23.66 -17.96 77.54
N SER A 10 -24.09 -19.02 76.87
CA SER A 10 -24.24 -19.05 75.41
C SER A 10 -25.55 -18.38 75.01
N LEU A 11 -25.46 -17.28 74.24
CA LEU A 11 -26.62 -16.61 73.66
C LEU A 11 -27.30 -17.53 72.62
N PRO A 12 -28.63 -17.67 72.63
CA PRO A 12 -29.34 -18.53 71.70
C PRO A 12 -29.33 -17.90 70.30
N ILE A 13 -28.57 -18.49 69.37
CA ILE A 13 -28.62 -18.11 67.96
C ILE A 13 -29.95 -18.62 67.38
N ASN A 14 -30.84 -17.69 67.05
CA ASN A 14 -32.13 -17.99 66.45
C ASN A 14 -31.93 -18.59 65.04
N LYS A 15 -32.21 -19.88 64.88
CA LYS A 15 -32.04 -20.63 63.60
C LYS A 15 -32.71 -19.96 62.41
N ASN A 16 -33.81 -19.22 62.63
CA ASN A 16 -34.52 -18.50 61.57
C ASN A 16 -33.73 -17.29 61.06
N LYS A 17 -32.97 -16.59 61.92
CA LYS A 17 -32.05 -15.52 61.50
C LYS A 17 -30.87 -16.05 60.69
N LEU A 18 -30.34 -17.22 61.07
CA LEU A 18 -29.20 -17.83 60.38
C LEU A 18 -29.59 -18.30 58.96
N SER A 19 -30.78 -18.88 58.80
CA SER A 19 -31.33 -19.26 57.49
C SER A 19 -31.60 -18.05 56.59
N PHE A 20 -32.11 -16.94 57.16
CA PHE A 20 -32.32 -15.71 56.42
C PHE A 20 -31.00 -15.06 55.94
N ILE A 21 -29.98 -15.02 56.80
CA ILE A 21 -28.64 -14.52 56.45
C ILE A 21 -28.00 -15.39 55.36
N PHE A 22 -28.14 -16.71 55.45
CA PHE A 22 -27.64 -17.63 54.43
C PHE A 22 -28.34 -17.45 53.08
N GLY A 23 -29.65 -17.22 53.08
CA GLY A 23 -30.42 -16.88 51.88
C GLY A 23 -29.95 -15.58 51.23
N LEU A 24 -29.72 -14.54 52.03
CA LEU A 24 -29.21 -13.25 51.55
C LEU A 24 -27.81 -13.38 50.94
N PHE A 25 -26.95 -14.20 51.55
CA PHE A 25 -25.60 -14.49 51.05
C PHE A 25 -25.62 -15.25 49.71
N MET A 26 -26.52 -16.22 49.54
CA MET A 26 -26.71 -16.93 48.27
C MET A 26 -27.20 -16.01 47.15
N VAL A 27 -28.14 -15.11 47.45
CA VAL A 27 -28.61 -14.11 46.47
C VAL A 27 -27.47 -13.18 46.07
N LEU A 28 -26.66 -12.72 47.01
CA LEU A 28 -25.50 -11.89 46.73
C LEU A 28 -24.46 -12.60 45.85
N LEU A 29 -24.18 -13.88 46.11
CA LEU A 29 -23.29 -14.70 45.28
C LEU A 29 -23.80 -14.85 43.84
N ILE A 30 -25.11 -15.05 43.67
CA ILE A 30 -25.73 -15.14 42.33
C ILE A 30 -25.60 -13.80 41.61
N VAL A 31 -25.87 -12.68 42.27
CA VAL A 31 -25.74 -11.34 41.68
C VAL A 31 -24.29 -11.06 41.27
N ILE A 32 -23.32 -11.38 42.13
CA ILE A 32 -21.89 -11.23 41.82
C ILE A 32 -21.50 -12.12 40.62
N SER A 33 -21.99 -13.37 40.58
CA SER A 33 -21.75 -14.29 39.46
C SER A 33 -22.31 -13.76 38.15
N VAL A 34 -23.53 -13.21 38.16
CA VAL A 34 -24.17 -12.62 36.97
C VAL A 34 -23.40 -11.38 36.48
N ILE A 35 -22.97 -10.50 37.40
CA ILE A 35 -22.15 -9.33 37.07
C ILE A 35 -20.81 -9.78 36.49
N PHE A 36 -20.17 -10.80 37.08
CA PHE A 36 -18.90 -11.33 36.60
C PHE A 36 -19.04 -11.96 35.21
N CYS A 37 -20.10 -12.73 34.96
CA CYS A 37 -20.41 -13.29 33.63
C CYS A 37 -20.71 -12.20 32.59
N GLN A 38 -21.45 -11.14 32.94
CA GLN A 38 -21.66 -9.99 32.04
C GLN A 38 -20.35 -9.26 31.72
N SER A 39 -19.47 -9.12 32.72
CA SER A 39 -18.16 -8.49 32.57
C SER A 39 -17.26 -9.29 31.63
N ILE A 40 -17.20 -10.62 31.80
CA ILE A 40 -16.47 -11.52 30.89
C ILE A 40 -17.05 -11.45 29.48
N PHE A 41 -18.39 -11.45 29.33
CA PHE A 41 -19.04 -11.37 28.02
C PHE A 41 -18.72 -10.05 27.28
N LEU A 42 -18.63 -8.93 28.01
CA LEU A 42 -18.18 -7.64 27.46
C LEU A 42 -16.70 -7.66 27.06
N ILE A 43 -15.85 -8.33 27.83
CA ILE A 43 -14.41 -8.47 27.51
C ILE A 43 -14.20 -9.39 26.29
N THR A 44 -14.97 -10.48 26.15
CA THR A 44 -14.84 -11.41 25.01
C THR A 44 -15.42 -10.86 23.71
N ASN A 45 -16.42 -9.97 23.77
CA ASN A 45 -17.01 -9.34 22.58
C ASN A 45 -16.21 -8.14 22.07
N ASN A 46 -15.31 -7.57 22.89
CA ASN A 46 -14.37 -6.54 22.47
C ASN A 46 -13.04 -7.17 22.06
N THR A 47 -13.07 -8.06 21.06
CA THR A 47 -11.87 -8.31 20.27
C THR A 47 -11.51 -7.02 19.53
N VAL A 48 -10.68 -6.19 20.17
CA VAL A 48 -10.02 -5.06 19.52
C VAL A 48 -9.08 -5.66 18.48
N TYR A 49 -9.58 -5.83 17.25
CA TYR A 49 -8.71 -6.11 16.12
C TYR A 49 -7.75 -4.93 16.02
N ALA A 50 -6.45 -5.18 16.16
CA ALA A 50 -5.43 -4.18 15.89
C ALA A 50 -5.71 -3.59 14.50
N GLU A 51 -5.86 -2.27 14.43
CA GLU A 51 -6.19 -1.59 13.19
C GLU A 51 -5.09 -1.89 12.16
N GLU A 52 -5.48 -2.37 10.98
CA GLU A 52 -4.52 -2.69 9.92
C GLU A 52 -3.77 -1.40 9.54
N ILE A 53 -2.46 -1.37 9.76
CA ILE A 53 -1.63 -0.21 9.35
C ILE A 53 -1.56 -0.20 7.83
N ILE A 54 -2.24 0.77 7.24
CA ILE A 54 -2.27 1.01 5.79
C ILE A 54 -1.30 2.14 5.45
N ILE A 55 -0.48 1.90 4.43
CA ILE A 55 0.57 2.83 4.01
C ILE A 55 0.38 3.10 2.51
N PRO A 56 -0.39 4.14 2.13
CA PRO A 56 -0.48 4.57 0.74
C PRO A 56 0.86 5.20 0.30
N ILE A 57 1.30 4.85 -0.91
CA ILE A 57 2.39 5.56 -1.60
C ILE A 57 1.76 6.19 -2.84
N LEU A 58 1.61 7.52 -2.83
CA LEU A 58 0.97 8.29 -3.88
C LEU A 58 1.99 8.58 -5.00
N ALA A 59 1.62 8.36 -6.26
CA ALA A 59 2.45 8.66 -7.43
C ALA A 59 1.78 9.71 -8.32
N TYR A 60 2.43 10.87 -8.41
CA TYR A 60 2.09 11.97 -9.32
C TYR A 60 3.15 12.04 -10.44
N HIS A 61 2.89 12.83 -11.49
CA HIS A 61 3.83 12.95 -12.62
C HIS A 61 4.01 14.42 -13.01
N ASN A 62 3.04 15.01 -13.71
CA ASN A 62 3.09 16.39 -14.18
C ASN A 62 2.02 17.23 -13.49
N PHE A 63 2.24 18.54 -13.42
CA PHE A 63 1.31 19.49 -12.81
C PHE A 63 0.96 20.62 -13.78
N THR A 64 -0.27 21.10 -13.68
CA THR A 64 -0.80 22.14 -14.56
C THR A 64 -1.67 23.14 -13.79
N LYS A 65 -1.80 24.35 -14.33
CA LYS A 65 -2.79 25.34 -13.88
C LYS A 65 -4.14 25.18 -14.59
N ASN A 66 -4.15 24.47 -15.72
CA ASN A 66 -5.35 24.18 -16.49
C ASN A 66 -6.07 22.96 -15.91
N GLU A 67 -7.16 22.53 -16.55
CA GLU A 67 -7.82 21.28 -16.21
C GLU A 67 -6.83 20.10 -16.26
N GLY A 68 -6.99 19.16 -15.32
CA GLY A 68 -6.16 17.97 -15.25
C GLY A 68 -6.50 16.98 -16.36
N SER A 69 -5.47 16.29 -16.88
CA SER A 69 -5.60 15.30 -17.94
C SER A 69 -4.70 14.11 -17.70
N SER A 70 -5.25 12.90 -17.64
CA SER A 70 -4.46 11.67 -17.45
C SER A 70 -3.43 11.80 -16.30
N TYR A 71 -2.15 12.06 -16.60
CA TYR A 71 -1.04 12.22 -15.65
C TYR A 71 -0.74 13.67 -15.24
N ASP A 72 -1.46 14.65 -15.80
CA ASP A 72 -1.37 16.07 -15.46
C ASP A 72 -2.33 16.41 -14.32
N MET A 73 -1.81 16.63 -13.11
CA MET A 73 -2.58 17.03 -11.95
C MET A 73 -2.78 18.55 -11.92
N ASN A 74 -4.03 19.00 -11.79
CA ASN A 74 -4.29 20.42 -11.54
C ASN A 74 -3.70 20.81 -10.17
N ILE A 75 -2.97 21.93 -10.12
CA ILE A 75 -2.25 22.33 -8.91
C ILE A 75 -3.16 22.69 -7.73
N VAL A 76 -4.38 23.21 -7.99
CA VAL A 76 -5.37 23.50 -6.95
C VAL A 76 -5.90 22.21 -6.35
N GLU A 77 -6.16 21.18 -7.18
CA GLU A 77 -6.57 19.87 -6.68
C GLU A 77 -5.43 19.15 -5.93
N PHE A 78 -4.18 19.31 -6.36
CA PHE A 78 -3.02 18.83 -5.59
C PHE A 78 -2.93 19.52 -4.23
N GLU A 79 -3.02 20.84 -4.18
CA GLU A 79 -2.99 21.59 -2.91
C GLU A 79 -4.14 21.18 -1.99
N LYS A 80 -5.33 20.96 -2.53
CA LYS A 80 -6.48 20.44 -1.77
C LYS A 80 -6.23 19.04 -1.20
N GLN A 81 -5.52 18.18 -1.92
CA GLN A 81 -5.11 16.87 -1.40
C GLN A 81 -4.09 17.01 -0.26
N MET A 82 -3.11 17.90 -0.39
CA MET A 82 -2.11 18.15 0.66
C MET A 82 -2.74 18.78 1.91
N ASP A 83 -3.65 19.74 1.73
CA ASP A 83 -4.43 20.35 2.81
C ASP A 83 -5.24 19.30 3.57
N TYR A 84 -5.89 18.38 2.85
CA TYR A 84 -6.61 17.28 3.48
C TYR A 84 -5.71 16.39 4.33
N LEU A 85 -4.53 16.01 3.82
CA LEU A 85 -3.57 15.20 4.57
C LEU A 85 -3.15 15.91 5.87
N ALA A 86 -2.84 17.20 5.80
CA ALA A 86 -2.49 18.01 6.97
C ALA A 86 -3.66 18.09 7.97
N ALA A 87 -4.86 18.44 7.51
CA ALA A 87 -6.04 18.64 8.36
C ALA A 87 -6.53 17.34 9.02
N HIS A 88 -6.24 16.17 8.44
CA HIS A 88 -6.69 14.86 8.95
C HIS A 88 -5.60 14.08 9.67
N ASN A 89 -4.50 14.75 10.05
CA ASN A 89 -3.38 14.22 10.82
C ASN A 89 -2.69 13.02 10.13
N TYR A 90 -2.53 13.07 8.80
CA TYR A 90 -1.66 12.13 8.12
C TYR A 90 -0.20 12.47 8.40
N SER A 91 0.60 11.44 8.68
CA SER A 91 2.04 11.58 8.81
C SER A 91 2.67 11.39 7.44
N VAL A 92 2.91 12.49 6.72
CA VAL A 92 3.64 12.44 5.45
C VAL A 92 5.12 12.19 5.75
N ILE A 93 5.61 11.00 5.38
CA ILE A 93 6.98 10.54 5.66
C ILE A 93 7.78 10.35 4.37
N SER A 94 9.10 10.43 4.47
CA SER A 94 10.01 10.10 3.38
C SER A 94 10.03 8.60 3.08
N LEU A 95 10.51 8.21 1.89
CA LEU A 95 10.73 6.79 1.59
C LEU A 95 11.82 6.19 2.47
N SER A 96 12.84 6.98 2.86
CA SER A 96 13.85 6.53 3.83
C SER A 96 13.23 6.19 5.20
N GLU A 97 12.28 6.99 5.69
CA GLU A 97 11.56 6.69 6.93
C GLU A 97 10.66 5.46 6.77
N LEU A 98 9.96 5.34 5.63
CA LEU A 98 9.18 4.13 5.35
C LEU A 98 10.07 2.87 5.38
N LEU A 99 11.21 2.89 4.69
CA LEU A 99 12.13 1.75 4.67
C LEU A 99 12.64 1.37 6.07
N LYS A 100 12.93 2.37 6.91
CA LYS A 100 13.29 2.15 8.32
C LYS A 100 12.12 1.56 9.11
N GLY A 101 10.91 2.07 8.90
CA GLY A 101 9.71 1.61 9.59
C GLY A 101 9.31 0.18 9.24
N LEU A 102 9.44 -0.22 7.97
CA LEU A 102 9.23 -1.61 7.54
C LEU A 102 10.22 -2.57 8.23
N LYS A 103 11.49 -2.16 8.39
CA LYS A 103 12.51 -2.98 9.07
C LYS A 103 12.27 -3.09 10.58
N THR A 104 11.76 -2.03 11.21
CA THR A 104 11.58 -1.95 12.67
C THR A 104 10.18 -2.35 13.12
N GLY A 105 9.22 -2.46 12.19
CA GLY A 105 7.79 -2.66 12.48
C GLY A 105 7.12 -1.43 13.11
N GLN A 106 7.75 -0.25 13.05
CA GLN A 106 7.26 0.96 13.71
C GLN A 106 7.18 2.13 12.73
N LEU A 107 5.99 2.72 12.62
CA LEU A 107 5.74 3.90 11.82
C LEU A 107 4.83 4.87 12.58
N PRO A 108 4.92 6.18 12.30
CA PRO A 108 3.92 7.13 12.77
C PRO A 108 2.50 6.71 12.36
N PRO A 109 1.47 7.02 13.16
CA PRO A 109 0.09 6.78 12.78
C PRO A 109 -0.26 7.49 11.46
N LYS A 110 -1.12 6.87 10.65
CA LYS A 110 -1.55 7.39 9.35
C LYS A 110 -0.38 7.78 8.43
N SER A 111 0.67 6.97 8.42
CA SER A 111 1.82 7.17 7.54
C SER A 111 1.43 7.12 6.06
N ILE A 112 1.91 8.09 5.30
CA ILE A 112 1.69 8.20 3.85
C ILE A 112 2.96 8.72 3.18
N VAL A 113 3.21 8.27 1.95
CA VAL A 113 4.37 8.72 1.16
C VAL A 113 3.90 9.39 -0.13
N ILE A 114 4.58 10.48 -0.49
CA ILE A 114 4.39 11.19 -1.76
C ILE A 114 5.58 10.92 -2.67
N THR A 115 5.30 10.51 -3.90
CA THR A 115 6.28 10.33 -4.97
C THR A 115 5.84 11.07 -6.22
N ILE A 116 6.80 11.59 -6.99
CA ILE A 116 6.56 12.28 -8.25
C ILE A 116 7.53 11.74 -9.29
N ASP A 117 7.02 11.27 -10.41
CA ASP A 117 7.82 10.64 -11.46
C ASP A 117 8.27 11.65 -12.54
N ASP A 118 9.11 11.17 -13.44
CA ASP A 118 9.57 11.77 -14.69
C ASP A 118 10.54 12.95 -14.62
N GLY A 119 10.34 13.91 -13.72
CA GLY A 119 11.20 15.10 -13.62
C GLY A 119 10.76 16.27 -14.51
N PHE A 120 9.45 16.49 -14.63
CA PHE A 120 8.88 17.67 -15.26
C PHE A 120 9.19 18.95 -14.50
N LYS A 121 9.38 20.06 -15.24
CA LYS A 121 9.62 21.41 -14.70
C LYS A 121 8.53 21.87 -13.74
N SER A 122 7.29 21.45 -14.01
CA SER A 122 6.11 21.75 -13.18
C SER A 122 6.24 21.25 -11.75
N THR A 123 7.03 20.20 -11.50
CA THR A 123 7.34 19.73 -10.15
C THR A 123 8.00 20.83 -9.33
N TYR A 124 8.99 21.54 -9.90
CA TYR A 124 9.68 22.63 -9.21
C TYR A 124 8.82 23.90 -9.16
N THR A 125 8.16 24.26 -10.27
CA THR A 125 7.46 25.56 -10.36
C THR A 125 6.07 25.55 -9.72
N LEU A 126 5.41 24.39 -9.59
CA LEU A 126 4.05 24.27 -9.07
C LEU A 126 3.99 23.41 -7.81
N ALA A 127 4.41 22.15 -7.86
CA ALA A 127 4.20 21.20 -6.76
C ALA A 127 5.10 21.46 -5.55
N TYR A 128 6.38 21.79 -5.78
CA TYR A 128 7.36 22.02 -4.73
C TYR A 128 6.99 23.17 -3.78
N PRO A 129 6.51 24.35 -4.24
CA PRO A 129 5.95 25.38 -3.37
C PRO A 129 4.85 24.88 -2.42
N VAL A 130 3.94 24.03 -2.92
CA VAL A 130 2.87 23.43 -2.11
C VAL A 130 3.45 22.47 -1.07
N LEU A 131 4.38 21.59 -1.46
CA LEU A 131 5.04 20.67 -0.51
C LEU A 131 5.79 21.44 0.59
N LYS A 132 6.50 22.51 0.24
CA LYS A 132 7.19 23.39 1.21
C LYS A 132 6.23 24.03 2.20
N LYS A 133 5.06 24.50 1.74
CA LYS A 133 4.03 25.12 2.60
C LYS A 133 3.65 24.22 3.78
N TYR A 134 3.57 22.90 3.55
CA TYR A 134 3.22 21.91 4.58
C TYR A 134 4.44 21.21 5.19
N ASN A 135 5.66 21.57 4.77
CA ASN A 135 6.89 20.85 5.12
C ASN A 135 6.83 19.33 4.82
N PHE A 136 6.10 18.95 3.76
CA PHE A 136 5.90 17.56 3.40
C PHE A 136 7.10 17.00 2.62
N PRO A 137 7.68 15.87 3.06
CA PRO A 137 8.68 15.18 2.27
C PRO A 137 8.06 14.54 1.03
N ALA A 138 8.87 14.40 -0.02
CA ALA A 138 8.51 13.62 -1.20
C ALA A 138 9.75 13.00 -1.85
N THR A 139 9.56 12.01 -2.71
CA THR A 139 10.64 11.46 -3.55
C THR A 139 10.38 11.74 -5.02
N LEU A 140 11.36 12.30 -5.72
CA LEU A 140 11.34 12.47 -7.17
C LEU A 140 12.03 11.31 -7.87
N PHE A 141 11.33 10.55 -8.70
CA PHE A 141 11.92 9.51 -9.55
C PHE A 141 12.30 10.11 -10.90
N LEU A 142 13.60 10.29 -11.13
CA LEU A 142 14.10 11.00 -12.30
C LEU A 142 14.70 10.02 -13.32
N TYR A 143 14.35 10.18 -14.59
CA TYR A 143 15.11 9.57 -15.67
C TYR A 143 16.07 10.57 -16.30
N THR A 144 17.36 10.20 -16.33
CA THR A 144 18.43 11.19 -16.45
C THR A 144 18.54 11.83 -17.84
N ASN A 145 18.08 11.17 -18.91
CA ASN A 145 18.08 11.74 -20.26
C ASN A 145 17.09 12.90 -20.46
N PHE A 146 16.13 13.09 -19.54
CA PHE A 146 15.17 14.19 -19.65
C PHE A 146 15.59 15.43 -18.88
N ILE A 147 16.42 15.30 -17.84
CA ILE A 147 16.94 16.43 -17.09
C ILE A 147 17.76 17.33 -18.02
N GLU A 148 17.49 18.64 -17.99
CA GLU A 148 18.08 19.66 -18.88
C GLU A 148 17.81 19.45 -20.38
N LYS A 149 16.89 18.56 -20.75
CA LYS A 149 16.57 18.26 -22.15
C LYS A 149 15.86 19.42 -22.88
N ASN A 150 14.94 20.12 -22.20
CA ASN A 150 14.18 21.24 -22.74
C ASN A 150 13.50 22.04 -21.61
N ASN A 151 12.74 23.08 -21.97
CA ASN A 151 12.07 23.97 -21.01
C ASN A 151 11.01 23.26 -20.13
N SER A 152 10.55 22.08 -20.52
CA SER A 152 9.56 21.30 -19.77
C SER A 152 10.18 20.33 -18.77
N SER A 153 11.52 20.22 -18.69
CA SER A 153 12.20 19.36 -17.72
C SER A 153 12.94 20.15 -16.65
N LEU A 154 13.15 19.49 -15.51
CA LEU A 154 13.97 20.04 -14.43
C LEU A 154 15.42 20.26 -14.88
N ILE A 155 16.09 21.21 -14.22
CA ILE A 155 17.55 21.37 -14.31
C ILE A 155 18.22 20.93 -13.01
N TRP A 156 19.53 20.65 -13.05
CA TRP A 156 20.22 20.12 -11.86
C TRP A 156 20.26 21.09 -10.68
N GLU A 157 20.24 22.40 -10.94
CA GLU A 157 20.18 23.42 -9.90
C GLU A 157 18.89 23.33 -9.08
N GLU A 158 17.74 23.22 -9.76
CA GLU A 158 16.43 23.05 -9.14
C GLU A 158 16.35 21.76 -8.32
N ILE A 159 16.88 20.67 -8.89
CA ILE A 159 16.95 19.38 -8.19
C ILE A 159 17.76 19.55 -6.89
N ARG A 160 18.96 20.14 -6.96
CA ARG A 160 19.79 20.39 -5.77
C ARG A 160 19.08 21.27 -4.75
N GLU A 161 18.37 22.31 -5.17
CA GLU A 161 17.60 23.14 -4.24
C GLU A 161 16.50 22.36 -3.53
N MET A 162 15.71 21.58 -4.26
CA MET A 162 14.67 20.73 -3.70
C MET A 162 15.26 19.73 -2.69
N THR A 163 16.43 19.15 -3.00
CA THR A 163 17.09 18.20 -2.11
C THR A 163 17.60 18.79 -0.79
N LYS A 164 17.61 20.13 -0.64
CA LYS A 164 17.87 20.81 0.63
C LYS A 164 16.61 20.92 1.50
N ASN A 165 15.42 20.64 0.95
CA ASN A 165 14.12 20.85 1.58
C ASN A 165 13.24 19.59 1.51
N ASN A 166 13.63 18.53 2.24
CA ASN A 166 12.87 17.28 2.41
C ASN A 166 12.50 16.50 1.12
N ILE A 167 13.09 16.84 -0.03
CA ILE A 167 12.91 16.09 -1.27
C ILE A 167 14.04 15.08 -1.45
N GLU A 168 13.69 13.80 -1.54
CA GLU A 168 14.60 12.71 -1.89
C GLU A 168 14.63 12.47 -3.40
N ILE A 169 15.74 11.95 -3.92
CA ILE A 169 15.88 11.60 -5.34
C ILE A 169 15.97 10.08 -5.47
N GLY A 170 15.08 9.53 -6.30
CA GLY A 170 15.08 8.15 -6.77
C GLY A 170 15.40 8.08 -8.26
N SER A 171 15.73 6.88 -8.74
CA SER A 171 16.02 6.63 -10.15
C SER A 171 14.82 6.08 -10.90
N HIS A 172 14.61 6.59 -12.12
CA HIS A 172 13.57 6.15 -13.05
C HIS A 172 14.14 5.66 -14.38
N THR A 173 15.33 5.03 -14.35
CA THR A 173 16.14 4.61 -15.51
C THR A 173 16.86 5.75 -16.23
N LEU A 174 17.61 5.44 -17.29
CA LEU A 174 18.34 6.43 -18.08
C LEU A 174 17.38 7.14 -19.04
N SER A 175 16.54 6.37 -19.75
CA SER A 175 15.75 6.85 -20.88
C SER A 175 14.23 6.73 -20.73
N HIS A 176 13.73 6.23 -19.60
CA HIS A 176 12.31 5.93 -19.38
C HIS A 176 11.74 4.91 -20.39
N CYS A 177 12.57 3.91 -20.77
CA CYS A 177 12.14 2.84 -21.65
C CYS A 177 11.35 1.76 -20.89
N ASN A 178 10.42 1.08 -21.59
CA ASN A 178 9.81 -0.12 -21.04
C ASN A 178 10.87 -1.23 -20.99
N LEU A 179 11.30 -1.59 -19.77
CA LEU A 179 12.40 -2.52 -19.53
C LEU A 179 12.08 -3.94 -19.97
N LEU A 180 10.81 -4.33 -20.15
CA LEU A 180 10.43 -5.66 -20.66
C LEU A 180 10.46 -5.78 -22.18
N LYS A 181 10.51 -4.65 -22.88
CA LYS A 181 10.37 -4.61 -24.33
C LYS A 181 11.73 -4.71 -25.03
N TYR A 182 11.83 -5.67 -25.94
CA TYR A 182 12.97 -5.81 -26.85
C TYR A 182 12.90 -4.73 -27.93
N LYS A 183 14.06 -4.20 -28.31
CA LYS A 183 14.18 -3.39 -29.53
C LYS A 183 14.12 -4.29 -30.76
N LYS A 184 13.82 -3.69 -31.92
CA LYS A 184 13.81 -4.40 -33.20
C LYS A 184 15.18 -5.07 -33.42
N ASN A 185 15.18 -6.36 -33.73
CA ASN A 185 16.37 -7.19 -33.96
C ASN A 185 17.32 -7.30 -32.74
N GLU A 186 16.86 -6.99 -31.54
CA GLU A 186 17.64 -7.16 -30.31
C GLU A 186 17.59 -8.62 -29.85
N ASN A 187 18.75 -9.21 -29.57
CA ASN A 187 18.85 -10.54 -28.95
C ASN A 187 18.89 -10.42 -27.42
N TYR A 188 18.82 -11.54 -26.71
CA TYR A 188 18.78 -11.53 -25.25
C TYR A 188 19.99 -10.85 -24.60
N GLU A 189 21.20 -11.11 -25.10
CA GLU A 189 22.43 -10.53 -24.55
C GLU A 189 22.48 -9.00 -24.70
N THR A 190 22.15 -8.51 -25.89
CA THR A 190 22.10 -7.06 -26.17
C THR A 190 20.97 -6.36 -25.40
N TYR A 191 19.82 -7.03 -25.26
CA TYR A 191 18.73 -6.60 -24.39
C TYR A 191 19.19 -6.49 -22.93
N LEU A 192 19.84 -7.52 -22.40
CA LEU A 192 20.29 -7.58 -21.01
C LEU A 192 21.33 -6.50 -20.73
N ALA A 193 22.30 -6.31 -21.63
CA ALA A 193 23.30 -5.25 -21.55
C ALA A 193 22.64 -3.85 -21.54
N ARG A 194 21.62 -3.64 -22.38
CA ARG A 194 20.89 -2.37 -22.42
C ARG A 194 20.12 -2.11 -21.12
N ILE A 195 19.34 -3.06 -20.62
CA ILE A 195 18.56 -2.84 -19.38
C ILE A 195 19.49 -2.68 -18.17
N ARG A 196 20.64 -3.37 -18.14
CA ARG A 196 21.67 -3.15 -17.12
C ARG A 196 22.19 -1.72 -17.19
N ARG A 197 22.52 -1.22 -18.39
CA ARG A 197 22.94 0.18 -18.57
C ARG A 197 21.86 1.17 -18.10
N GLU A 198 20.59 0.94 -18.44
CA GLU A 198 19.47 1.80 -18.00
C GLU A 198 19.39 1.94 -16.48
N ILE A 199 19.63 0.86 -15.74
CA ILE A 199 19.48 0.80 -14.28
C ILE A 199 20.73 1.34 -13.55
N PHE A 200 21.92 0.93 -13.99
CA PHE A 200 23.18 1.27 -13.30
C PHE A 200 23.63 2.69 -13.61
N LEU A 201 23.63 3.09 -14.88
CA LEU A 201 24.15 4.40 -15.28
C LEU A 201 23.25 5.55 -14.79
N SER A 202 21.94 5.32 -14.71
CA SER A 202 21.03 6.32 -14.12
C SER A 202 21.35 6.60 -12.66
N LYS A 203 21.63 5.56 -11.87
CA LYS A 203 22.07 5.69 -10.48
C LYS A 203 23.37 6.50 -10.37
N GLU A 204 24.38 6.11 -11.13
CA GLU A 204 25.69 6.73 -11.12
C GLU A 204 25.62 8.24 -11.48
N ILE A 205 24.90 8.58 -12.54
CA ILE A 205 24.69 9.97 -12.96
C ILE A 205 23.99 10.76 -11.85
N LEU A 206 22.90 10.21 -11.30
CA LEU A 206 22.17 10.90 -10.24
C LEU A 206 23.08 11.14 -9.04
N GLU A 207 23.71 10.12 -8.49
CA GLU A 207 24.61 10.22 -7.32
C GLU A 207 25.75 11.21 -7.54
N SER A 208 26.37 11.21 -8.72
CA SER A 208 27.40 12.18 -9.10
C SER A 208 26.87 13.62 -9.10
N LYS A 209 25.66 13.86 -9.62
CA LYS A 209 25.07 15.19 -9.74
C LYS A 209 24.52 15.76 -8.43
N ILE A 210 24.06 14.90 -7.52
CA ILE A 210 23.44 15.30 -6.25
C ILE A 210 24.36 15.13 -5.03
N GLY A 211 25.48 14.42 -5.17
CA GLY A 211 26.48 14.22 -4.11
C GLY A 211 26.01 13.34 -2.94
N ARG A 212 24.96 12.52 -3.14
CA ARG A 212 24.40 11.62 -2.11
C ARG A 212 23.91 10.32 -2.74
N LYS A 213 23.80 9.26 -1.93
CA LYS A 213 23.31 7.95 -2.37
C LYS A 213 21.85 8.01 -2.83
N VAL A 214 21.56 7.40 -3.97
CA VAL A 214 20.20 7.20 -4.51
C VAL A 214 19.70 5.82 -4.10
N LYS A 215 18.80 5.76 -3.11
CA LYS A 215 18.38 4.48 -2.50
C LYS A 215 17.22 3.82 -3.24
N PHE A 216 16.41 4.57 -3.99
CA PHE A 216 15.14 4.09 -4.51
C PHE A 216 15.11 4.01 -6.03
N PHE A 217 14.41 3.00 -6.54
CA PHE A 217 14.17 2.81 -7.97
C PHE A 217 12.68 2.61 -8.23
N ALA A 218 12.13 3.28 -9.24
CA ALA A 218 10.77 3.05 -9.71
C ALA A 218 10.81 2.50 -11.14
N TYR A 219 10.02 1.47 -11.42
CA TYR A 219 9.92 0.90 -12.76
C TYR A 219 9.15 1.85 -13.70
N PRO A 220 9.71 2.25 -14.86
CA PRO A 220 8.95 2.91 -15.91
C PRO A 220 7.71 2.09 -16.28
N TYR A 221 6.56 2.77 -16.40
CA TYR A 221 5.25 2.15 -16.68
C TYR A 221 4.80 1.09 -15.65
N GLY A 222 5.50 0.94 -14.52
CA GLY A 222 5.26 -0.14 -13.57
C GLY A 222 5.58 -1.54 -14.13
N ALA A 223 6.31 -1.64 -15.24
CA ALA A 223 6.59 -2.91 -15.93
C ALA A 223 7.91 -3.53 -15.44
N TYR A 224 7.86 -4.76 -14.92
CA TYR A 224 9.02 -5.44 -14.34
C TYR A 224 8.97 -6.96 -14.51
N SER A 225 10.12 -7.59 -14.25
CA SER A 225 10.31 -9.04 -14.15
C SER A 225 11.30 -9.32 -13.02
N SER A 226 11.44 -10.60 -12.63
CA SER A 226 12.47 -11.04 -11.68
C SER A 226 13.87 -10.58 -12.10
N THR A 227 14.24 -10.78 -13.36
CA THR A 227 15.54 -10.35 -13.91
C THR A 227 15.79 -8.85 -13.72
N ILE A 228 14.78 -8.01 -13.95
CA ILE A 228 14.92 -6.54 -13.79
C ILE A 228 15.00 -6.18 -12.29
N LYS A 229 14.21 -6.83 -11.43
CA LYS A 229 14.30 -6.67 -9.97
C LYS A 229 15.70 -7.02 -9.48
N ASP A 230 16.26 -8.13 -9.92
CA ASP A 230 17.61 -8.58 -9.54
C ASP A 230 18.68 -7.59 -9.99
N LEU A 231 18.58 -7.04 -11.21
CA LEU A 231 19.49 -6.00 -11.68
C LEU A 231 19.41 -4.72 -10.84
N ALA A 232 18.22 -4.31 -10.40
CA ALA A 232 18.05 -3.16 -9.51
C ALA A 232 18.65 -3.44 -8.12
N ILE A 233 18.47 -4.64 -7.57
CA ILE A 233 19.11 -5.05 -6.31
C ILE A 233 20.65 -5.04 -6.47
N GLN A 234 21.18 -5.61 -7.56
CA GLN A 234 22.62 -5.60 -7.86
C GLN A 234 23.18 -4.20 -8.06
N ALA A 235 22.38 -3.25 -8.56
CA ALA A 235 22.77 -1.85 -8.65
C ALA A 235 22.85 -1.15 -7.29
N GLY A 236 22.40 -1.80 -6.21
CA GLY A 236 22.49 -1.28 -4.84
C GLY A 236 21.34 -0.36 -4.45
N TYR A 237 20.19 -0.45 -5.13
CA TYR A 237 18.95 0.14 -4.63
C TYR A 237 18.46 -0.64 -3.40
N GLU A 238 17.89 0.07 -2.42
CA GLU A 238 17.41 -0.47 -1.15
C GLU A 238 15.88 -0.55 -1.08
N GLY A 239 15.18 0.17 -1.97
CA GLY A 239 13.74 0.05 -2.14
C GLY A 239 13.33 0.17 -3.60
N ILE A 240 12.40 -0.65 -4.03
CA ILE A 240 11.92 -0.72 -5.42
C ILE A 240 10.41 -0.58 -5.46
N LEU A 241 9.92 0.31 -6.32
CA LEU A 241 8.52 0.70 -6.38
C LEU A 241 7.91 0.33 -7.73
N ASN A 242 6.72 -0.28 -7.67
CA ASN A 242 5.89 -0.66 -8.81
C ASN A 242 4.65 0.25 -8.94
N ALA A 243 3.74 -0.06 -9.86
CA ALA A 243 2.49 0.67 -10.06
C ALA A 243 1.25 -0.23 -9.96
N ASN A 244 1.28 -1.24 -9.09
CA ASN A 244 0.20 -2.21 -8.93
C ASN A 244 -1.10 -1.59 -8.37
N SER A 245 -1.21 -0.31 -8.04
CA SER A 245 -2.46 0.34 -7.57
C SER A 245 -3.07 -0.36 -6.34
N MET A 246 -2.23 -0.61 -5.33
CA MET A 246 -2.69 -1.01 -4.00
C MET A 246 -1.86 -0.36 -2.88
N ASN A 247 -2.45 -0.27 -1.69
CA ASN A 247 -1.76 0.26 -0.51
C ASN A 247 -0.91 -0.83 0.15
N ASN A 248 0.15 -0.40 0.81
CA ASN A 248 1.08 -1.28 1.51
C ASN A 248 0.66 -1.48 2.97
N THR A 249 1.34 -2.41 3.64
CA THR A 249 1.26 -2.62 5.09
C THR A 249 2.67 -2.71 5.64
N LEU A 250 2.81 -2.83 6.96
CA LEU A 250 4.11 -3.11 7.59
C LEU A 250 4.80 -4.39 7.10
N ALA A 251 4.04 -5.33 6.51
CA ALA A 251 4.59 -6.57 5.95
C ALA A 251 5.08 -6.44 4.50
N ALA A 252 5.10 -5.23 3.93
CA ALA A 252 5.51 -5.03 2.54
C ALA A 252 7.00 -5.34 2.33
N ASP A 253 7.32 -6.03 1.23
CA ASP A 253 8.70 -6.19 0.74
C ASP A 253 9.21 -4.82 0.24
N SER A 254 10.33 -4.35 0.79
CA SER A 254 10.96 -3.10 0.34
C SER A 254 11.34 -3.13 -1.14
N PHE A 255 11.54 -4.30 -1.73
CA PHE A 255 11.82 -4.48 -3.15
C PHE A 255 10.57 -4.70 -4.01
N SER A 256 9.36 -4.54 -3.46
CA SER A 256 8.11 -4.59 -4.23
C SER A 256 7.04 -3.68 -3.60
N LEU A 257 7.38 -2.42 -3.41
CA LEU A 257 6.47 -1.43 -2.84
C LEU A 257 5.42 -0.99 -3.89
N ASN A 258 4.16 -1.06 -3.50
CA ASN A 258 3.05 -0.73 -4.39
C ASN A 258 2.76 0.78 -4.35
N ARG A 259 2.49 1.37 -5.52
CA ARG A 259 2.10 2.78 -5.63
C ARG A 259 0.69 2.95 -6.19
N GLN A 260 0.04 4.02 -5.77
CA GLN A 260 -1.25 4.49 -6.23
C GLN A 260 -1.04 5.68 -7.16
N ILE A 261 -1.17 5.46 -8.47
CA ILE A 261 -1.13 6.56 -9.44
C ILE A 261 -2.34 7.45 -9.22
N ILE A 262 -2.09 8.75 -9.04
CA ILE A 262 -3.14 9.75 -8.90
C ILE A 262 -3.31 10.46 -10.24
N PHE A 263 -4.35 10.08 -10.97
CA PHE A 263 -4.66 10.69 -12.26
C PHE A 263 -5.29 12.07 -12.07
N GLY A 264 -4.97 13.03 -12.94
CA GLY A 264 -5.47 14.40 -12.90
C GLY A 264 -6.99 14.55 -13.04
N GLN A 265 -7.64 13.55 -13.64
CA GLN A 265 -9.10 13.48 -13.78
C GLN A 265 -9.78 12.77 -12.59
N SER A 266 -9.00 12.31 -11.60
CA SER A 266 -9.55 11.65 -10.43
C SER A 266 -10.29 12.67 -9.56
N SER A 267 -11.53 12.35 -9.19
CA SER A 267 -12.25 13.15 -8.19
C SER A 267 -11.55 13.12 -6.83
N PHE A 268 -11.77 14.15 -6.03
CA PHE A 268 -11.31 14.16 -4.63
C PHE A 268 -11.84 12.96 -3.82
N ASN A 269 -13.09 12.50 -4.09
CA ASN A 269 -13.62 11.28 -3.46
C ASN A 269 -12.83 10.02 -3.86
N SER A 270 -12.30 9.96 -5.09
CA SER A 270 -11.40 8.88 -5.51
C SER A 270 -10.11 8.90 -4.71
N PHE A 271 -9.56 10.08 -4.43
CA PHE A 271 -8.39 10.24 -3.55
C PHE A 271 -8.70 9.71 -2.14
N ILE A 272 -9.82 10.10 -1.53
CA ILE A 272 -10.24 9.58 -0.20
C ILE A 272 -10.43 8.06 -0.22
N ARG A 273 -10.98 7.48 -1.29
CA ARG A 273 -11.09 6.02 -1.44
C ARG A 273 -9.73 5.34 -1.49
N ILE A 274 -8.74 5.95 -2.16
CA ILE A 274 -7.36 5.44 -2.18
C ILE A 274 -6.79 5.43 -0.77
N LEU A 275 -6.94 6.51 0.00
CA LEU A 275 -6.41 6.59 1.37
C LEU A 275 -6.98 5.51 2.30
N ASN A 276 -8.27 5.16 2.13
CA ASN A 276 -8.96 4.16 2.95
C ASN A 276 -8.90 2.73 2.39
N GLN A 277 -8.27 2.54 1.22
CA GLN A 277 -8.21 1.23 0.59
C GLN A 277 -7.36 0.27 1.43
N ARG A 278 -7.89 -0.92 1.69
CA ARG A 278 -7.21 -1.97 2.45
C ARG A 278 -6.68 -3.07 1.52
N PRO A 279 -5.63 -3.81 1.89
CA PRO A 279 -5.23 -5.01 1.16
C PRO A 279 -6.30 -6.09 1.24
N LEU A 280 -6.51 -6.79 0.13
CA LEU A 280 -7.19 -8.07 0.11
C LEU A 280 -6.11 -9.16 0.20
N LYS A 281 -6.06 -9.90 1.29
CA LYS A 281 -5.02 -10.90 1.51
C LYS A 281 -5.22 -12.09 0.58
N THR A 282 -4.11 -12.63 0.08
CA THR A 282 -4.09 -13.76 -0.84
C THR A 282 -2.95 -14.70 -0.48
N SER A 283 -3.21 -16.00 -0.47
CA SER A 283 -2.16 -17.03 -0.29
C SER A 283 -1.38 -17.25 -1.58
N ARG A 284 -2.04 -17.00 -2.73
CA ARG A 284 -1.46 -17.17 -4.05
C ARG A 284 -2.15 -16.27 -5.06
N ILE A 285 -1.37 -15.66 -5.94
CA ILE A 285 -1.82 -15.07 -7.19
C ILE A 285 -1.35 -15.94 -8.36
N PHE A 286 -2.09 -15.95 -9.46
CA PHE A 286 -1.69 -16.67 -10.65
C PHE A 286 -2.18 -15.95 -11.93
N PRO A 287 -1.36 -15.90 -12.99
CA PRO A 287 0.08 -16.09 -12.89
C PRO A 287 0.68 -15.03 -11.96
N TYR A 288 1.89 -15.29 -11.45
CA TYR A 288 2.64 -14.28 -10.73
C TYR A 288 2.93 -13.07 -11.64
N ASP A 289 3.27 -11.96 -11.01
CA ASP A 289 3.70 -10.74 -11.67
C ASP A 289 4.87 -10.96 -12.62
N GLY A 290 4.83 -10.30 -13.79
CA GLY A 290 5.88 -10.38 -14.79
C GLY A 290 5.42 -10.84 -16.18
N ILE A 291 6.27 -11.59 -16.87
CA ILE A 291 6.09 -11.98 -18.28
C ILE A 291 5.34 -13.32 -18.38
N ILE A 292 4.31 -13.35 -19.22
CA ILE A 292 3.55 -14.54 -19.58
C ILE A 292 3.77 -14.83 -21.06
N GLU A 293 4.37 -15.97 -21.36
CA GLU A 293 4.73 -16.35 -22.74
C GLU A 293 3.52 -16.84 -23.56
N SER A 294 2.47 -17.35 -22.90
CA SER A 294 1.20 -17.71 -23.56
C SER A 294 0.19 -16.56 -23.46
N ASN A 295 -0.58 -16.35 -24.53
CA ASN A 295 -1.73 -15.45 -24.54
C ASN A 295 -3.09 -16.19 -24.59
N GLN A 296 -3.07 -17.52 -24.60
CA GLN A 296 -4.24 -18.41 -24.64
C GLN A 296 -4.33 -19.25 -23.37
N LEU A 297 -5.56 -19.48 -22.91
CA LEU A 297 -5.88 -20.34 -21.76
C LEU A 297 -5.11 -19.97 -20.47
N VAL A 298 -4.69 -18.71 -20.34
CA VAL A 298 -4.03 -18.21 -19.14
C VAL A 298 -5.08 -18.06 -18.06
N LYS A 299 -5.06 -18.93 -17.06
CA LYS A 299 -5.88 -18.77 -15.86
C LYS A 299 -5.30 -17.63 -15.02
N ILE A 300 -6.08 -16.57 -14.83
CA ILE A 300 -5.71 -15.38 -14.07
C ILE A 300 -6.58 -15.32 -12.83
N GLY A 301 -6.02 -15.15 -11.64
CA GLY A 301 -6.80 -15.17 -10.41
C GLY A 301 -5.96 -15.17 -9.14
N ALA A 302 -6.64 -15.41 -8.03
CA ALA A 302 -6.02 -15.52 -6.72
C ALA A 302 -6.78 -16.51 -5.83
N ILE A 303 -6.07 -17.04 -4.83
CA ILE A 303 -6.67 -17.73 -3.68
C ILE A 303 -6.73 -16.73 -2.54
N LEU A 304 -7.95 -16.36 -2.14
CA LEU A 304 -8.18 -15.34 -1.13
C LEU A 304 -7.99 -15.90 0.30
N GLU A 305 -7.52 -15.03 1.20
CA GLU A 305 -7.33 -15.33 2.61
C GLU A 305 -8.20 -14.46 3.52
N GLY A 306 -8.43 -14.96 4.73
CA GLY A 306 -9.23 -14.28 5.73
C GLY A 306 -10.73 -14.28 5.43
N ASN A 307 -11.49 -13.70 6.36
CA ASN A 307 -12.96 -13.63 6.31
C ASN A 307 -13.47 -12.19 6.45
N ASN A 308 -12.57 -11.20 6.34
CA ASN A 308 -12.81 -9.76 6.54
C ASN A 308 -13.37 -9.02 5.31
N TYR A 309 -13.68 -9.75 4.24
CA TYR A 309 -14.30 -9.21 3.02
C TYR A 309 -15.65 -9.87 2.74
N ASP A 310 -16.56 -9.14 2.09
CA ASP A 310 -17.84 -9.66 1.60
C ASP A 310 -17.67 -10.26 0.20
N ALA A 311 -17.74 -11.58 0.11
CA ALA A 311 -17.62 -12.32 -1.15
C ALA A 311 -18.69 -11.93 -2.19
N LYS A 312 -19.86 -11.43 -1.77
CA LYS A 312 -20.92 -10.98 -2.70
C LYS A 312 -20.52 -9.74 -3.49
N THR A 313 -19.52 -9.00 -3.00
CA THR A 313 -19.04 -7.76 -3.59
C THR A 313 -17.76 -7.94 -4.43
N LEU A 314 -17.34 -9.21 -4.64
CA LEU A 314 -16.17 -9.52 -5.44
C LEU A 314 -16.29 -8.93 -6.84
N SER A 315 -15.20 -8.31 -7.30
CA SER A 315 -15.07 -7.80 -8.65
C SER A 315 -13.65 -8.03 -9.13
N MET A 316 -13.53 -8.43 -10.40
CA MET A 316 -12.26 -8.59 -11.08
C MET A 316 -12.17 -7.63 -12.26
N LYS A 317 -11.02 -6.96 -12.41
CA LYS A 317 -10.70 -6.13 -13.57
C LYS A 317 -9.36 -6.51 -14.17
N LEU A 318 -9.27 -6.47 -15.49
CA LEU A 318 -8.06 -6.71 -16.25
C LEU A 318 -7.78 -5.50 -17.15
N GLY A 319 -6.68 -4.78 -16.91
CA GLY A 319 -6.35 -3.57 -17.68
C GLY A 319 -7.43 -2.48 -17.59
N GLY A 320 -8.12 -2.39 -16.44
CA GLY A 320 -9.20 -1.44 -16.18
C GLY A 320 -10.61 -1.93 -16.55
N ALA A 321 -10.74 -2.91 -17.44
CA ALA A 321 -12.02 -3.48 -17.85
C ALA A 321 -12.52 -4.53 -16.86
N LYS A 322 -13.81 -4.48 -16.49
CA LYS A 322 -14.43 -5.53 -15.67
C LYS A 322 -14.52 -6.83 -16.47
N VAL A 323 -14.12 -7.94 -15.86
CA VAL A 323 -14.21 -9.28 -16.46
C VAL A 323 -15.19 -10.14 -15.67
N LYS A 324 -15.83 -11.09 -16.36
CA LYS A 324 -16.59 -12.15 -15.70
C LYS A 324 -15.60 -13.15 -15.12
N PHE A 325 -15.83 -13.59 -13.89
CA PHE A 325 -14.94 -14.50 -13.17
C PHE A 325 -15.76 -15.61 -12.52
N ASP A 326 -15.09 -16.70 -12.19
CA ASP A 326 -15.60 -17.78 -11.36
C ASP A 326 -15.05 -17.62 -9.94
N PHE A 327 -15.89 -17.86 -8.93
CA PHE A 327 -15.49 -17.88 -7.52
C PHE A 327 -15.93 -19.19 -6.87
N ASN A 328 -14.97 -19.97 -6.40
CA ASN A 328 -15.23 -21.18 -5.63
C ASN A 328 -15.09 -20.86 -4.12
N PRO A 329 -16.17 -20.94 -3.33
CA PRO A 329 -16.13 -20.59 -1.91
C PRO A 329 -15.40 -21.61 -1.03
N GLU A 330 -15.27 -22.87 -1.46
CA GLU A 330 -14.62 -23.93 -0.66
C GLU A 330 -13.11 -23.72 -0.59
N ASN A 331 -12.49 -23.43 -1.73
CA ASN A 331 -11.05 -23.16 -1.81
C ASN A 331 -10.72 -21.66 -1.88
N ARG A 332 -11.74 -20.78 -1.88
CA ARG A 332 -11.66 -19.32 -1.99
C ARG A 332 -10.91 -18.84 -3.24
N GLU A 333 -10.93 -19.64 -4.30
CA GLU A 333 -10.32 -19.28 -5.57
C GLU A 333 -11.26 -18.38 -6.38
N ILE A 334 -10.76 -17.22 -6.79
CA ILE A 334 -11.37 -16.35 -7.79
C ILE A 334 -10.51 -16.39 -9.05
N SER A 335 -11.11 -16.67 -10.21
CA SER A 335 -10.34 -16.74 -11.45
C SER A 335 -11.12 -16.34 -12.70
N PHE A 336 -10.38 -15.93 -13.71
CA PHE A 336 -10.82 -15.63 -15.06
C PHE A 336 -9.88 -16.33 -16.04
N THR A 337 -10.46 -17.00 -17.03
CA THR A 337 -9.72 -17.57 -18.16
C THR A 337 -10.25 -16.95 -19.45
N PRO A 338 -9.38 -16.37 -20.31
CA PRO A 338 -9.79 -15.84 -21.60
C PRO A 338 -10.42 -16.93 -22.46
N ASP A 339 -11.45 -16.54 -23.22
CA ASP A 339 -12.03 -17.39 -24.26
C ASP A 339 -10.93 -17.77 -25.28
N SER A 340 -10.87 -19.04 -25.68
CA SER A 340 -9.88 -19.53 -26.64
C SER A 340 -10.00 -18.84 -28.00
N LEU A 341 -11.20 -18.37 -28.37
CA LEU A 341 -11.46 -17.61 -29.58
C LEU A 341 -11.10 -16.11 -29.46
N LYS A 342 -10.83 -15.62 -28.24
CA LYS A 342 -10.49 -14.22 -27.96
C LYS A 342 -9.26 -14.15 -27.04
N PRO A 343 -8.06 -14.46 -27.55
CA PRO A 343 -6.84 -14.42 -26.76
C PRO A 343 -6.54 -13.02 -26.23
N LEU A 344 -5.73 -12.95 -25.18
CA LEU A 344 -5.28 -11.68 -24.64
C LEU A 344 -4.38 -10.97 -25.66
N ILE A 345 -4.61 -9.67 -25.82
CA ILE A 345 -3.73 -8.80 -26.63
C ILE A 345 -2.36 -8.72 -25.95
N LYS A 346 -1.28 -8.76 -26.74
CA LYS A 346 0.11 -8.64 -26.29
C LYS A 346 0.39 -7.25 -25.72
N LYS A 347 0.26 -7.11 -24.41
CA LYS A 347 0.53 -5.90 -23.63
C LYS A 347 0.60 -6.23 -22.14
N SER A 348 0.91 -5.22 -21.33
CA SER A 348 0.80 -5.28 -19.89
C SER A 348 -0.64 -5.05 -19.43
N TYR A 349 -1.07 -5.81 -18.43
CA TYR A 349 -2.36 -5.69 -17.77
C TYR A 349 -2.15 -5.61 -16.27
N ILE A 350 -2.80 -4.65 -15.62
CA ILE A 350 -2.98 -4.67 -14.17
C ILE A 350 -4.21 -5.53 -13.89
N VAL A 351 -3.99 -6.63 -13.17
CA VAL A 351 -5.05 -7.48 -12.63
C VAL A 351 -5.47 -6.87 -11.30
N ASN A 352 -6.76 -6.61 -11.12
CA ASN A 352 -7.29 -6.11 -9.86
C ASN A 352 -8.41 -7.04 -9.39
N ILE A 353 -8.34 -7.45 -8.13
CA ILE A 353 -9.44 -8.13 -7.45
C ILE A 353 -9.81 -7.30 -6.24
N THR A 354 -11.09 -6.98 -6.12
CA THR A 354 -11.62 -6.13 -5.05
C THR A 354 -12.83 -6.74 -4.38
N ALA A 355 -13.04 -6.44 -3.11
CA ALA A 355 -14.26 -6.70 -2.36
C ALA A 355 -14.43 -5.61 -1.29
N LEU A 356 -15.65 -5.41 -0.78
CA LEU A 356 -15.87 -4.55 0.38
C LEU A 356 -15.47 -5.27 1.67
N ASP A 357 -14.86 -4.52 2.58
CA ASP A 357 -14.58 -4.94 3.95
C ASP A 357 -15.91 -5.08 4.73
N LYS A 358 -16.09 -6.20 5.44
CA LYS A 358 -17.34 -6.46 6.18
C LYS A 358 -17.63 -5.44 7.29
N SER A 359 -16.57 -4.93 7.94
CA SER A 359 -16.68 -4.09 9.12
C SER A 359 -16.77 -2.60 8.79
N SER A 360 -15.93 -2.14 7.88
CA SER A 360 -15.75 -0.72 7.56
C SER A 360 -16.40 -0.30 6.25
N GLN A 361 -16.82 -1.25 5.42
CA GLN A 361 -17.28 -1.02 4.04
C GLN A 361 -16.22 -0.37 3.13
N TYR A 362 -14.96 -0.27 3.58
CA TYR A 362 -13.86 0.17 2.74
C TYR A 362 -13.50 -0.88 1.69
N LEU A 363 -12.96 -0.42 0.56
CA LEU A 363 -12.56 -1.30 -0.53
C LEU A 363 -11.29 -2.06 -0.13
N ARG A 364 -11.37 -3.39 -0.10
CA ARG A 364 -10.22 -4.30 -0.08
C ARG A 364 -9.77 -4.60 -1.49
N LYS A 365 -8.46 -4.64 -1.72
CA LYS A 365 -7.88 -4.84 -3.05
C LYS A 365 -6.57 -5.63 -3.01
N THR A 366 -6.45 -6.58 -3.94
CA THR A 366 -5.17 -7.15 -4.37
C THR A 366 -4.96 -6.83 -5.83
N SER A 367 -3.73 -6.56 -6.22
CA SER A 367 -3.42 -6.14 -7.57
C SER A 367 -1.98 -6.42 -7.95
N TRP A 368 -1.76 -6.82 -9.18
CA TRP A 368 -0.45 -7.14 -9.73
C TRP A 368 -0.43 -6.95 -11.23
N LEU A 369 0.78 -6.86 -11.81
CA LEU A 369 0.97 -6.61 -13.23
C LEU A 369 1.46 -7.87 -13.95
N ILE A 370 0.78 -8.22 -15.04
CA ILE A 370 1.18 -9.29 -15.96
C ILE A 370 1.44 -8.67 -17.33
N THR A 371 2.39 -9.21 -18.10
CA THR A 371 2.71 -8.76 -19.45
C THR A 371 2.66 -9.95 -20.39
N ILE A 372 1.69 -9.92 -21.30
CA ILE A 372 1.49 -10.96 -22.32
C ILE A 372 2.43 -10.69 -23.50
N LYS A 373 3.27 -11.67 -23.84
CA LYS A 373 4.26 -11.55 -24.91
C LYS A 373 3.80 -12.00 -26.28
#